data_AF-A0A2N8KJX8-F1
#
_entry.id   AF-A0A2N8KJX8-F1
#
_cell.length_a   1.000
_cell.length_b   1.000
_cell.length_c   1.000
_cell.angle_alpha   90.00
_cell.angle_beta   90.00
_cell.angle_gamma   90.00
#
_symmetry.space_group_name_H-M   'P 1'
#
loop_
_entity.id
_entity.type
_entity.pdbx_description
1 polymer ?
#
loop_
_entity_poly.entity_id
_entity_poly.type
_entity_poly.pdbx_seq_one_letter_code
_entity_poly.pdbx_strand_id
1 'polypeptide(L)'
;MPCYTGLTSNGDKFFLCGKLGPHCAAEKCGDVGTNLCDYPVGEGRTCDLPLCDSHAYEVAPNVHYCPGHLVLWQAFRASGREQRELENVVPFKGR
;
A
#
# COMPACT_ATOMS: atom_id res chain seq x y z
N MET A 1 9.21 -23.34 3.94
CA MET A 1 9.47 -22.17 4.81
C MET A 1 9.64 -20.98 3.88
N PRO A 2 8.86 -19.89 4.04
CA PRO A 2 8.98 -18.75 3.13
C PRO A 2 10.33 -18.06 3.32
N CYS A 3 10.84 -17.51 2.22
CA CYS A 3 12.07 -16.73 2.18
C CYS A 3 11.75 -15.33 1.67
N TYR A 4 12.24 -14.34 2.39
CA TYR A 4 12.01 -12.94 2.15
C TYR A 4 13.27 -12.32 1.57
N THR A 5 13.10 -11.33 0.69
CA THR A 5 14.20 -10.67 -0.02
C THR A 5 14.06 -9.16 0.08
N GLY A 6 15.14 -8.47 0.42
CA GLY A 6 15.15 -7.01 0.47
C GLY A 6 16.55 -6.44 0.23
N LEU A 7 16.70 -5.15 0.47
CA LEU A 7 17.97 -4.42 0.39
C LEU A 7 18.37 -3.93 1.79
N THR A 8 19.65 -4.02 2.11
CA THR A 8 20.22 -3.38 3.30
C THR A 8 20.33 -1.87 3.09
N SER A 9 20.65 -1.12 4.16
CA SER A 9 20.93 0.33 4.08
C SER A 9 22.05 0.69 3.09
N ASN A 10 22.95 -0.26 2.80
CA ASN A 10 24.05 -0.08 1.87
C ASN A 10 23.70 -0.53 0.43
N GLY A 11 22.49 -1.04 0.19
CA GLY A 11 22.04 -1.53 -1.11
C GLY A 11 22.38 -3.00 -1.39
N ASP A 12 23.00 -3.72 -0.45
CA ASP A 12 23.26 -5.15 -0.60
C ASP A 12 21.96 -5.96 -0.52
N LYS A 13 21.82 -7.01 -1.33
CA LYS A 13 20.66 -7.92 -1.28
C LYS A 13 20.79 -8.88 -0.10
N PHE A 14 19.70 -9.09 0.64
CA PHE A 14 19.62 -10.13 1.66
C PHE A 14 18.52 -11.15 1.35
N PHE A 15 18.68 -12.35 1.90
CA PHE A 15 17.68 -13.41 1.91
C PHE A 15 17.49 -13.88 3.35
N LEU A 16 16.26 -13.83 3.84
CA LEU A 16 15.92 -14.24 5.20
C LEU A 16 14.79 -15.25 5.13
N CYS A 17 15.00 -16.49 5.59
CA CYS A 17 13.95 -17.50 5.60
C CYS A 17 13.40 -17.65 7.02
N GLY A 18 12.08 -17.70 7.17
CA GLY A 18 11.44 -17.69 8.49
C GLY A 18 9.93 -17.51 8.40
N LYS A 19 9.28 -17.26 9.55
CA LYS A 19 7.90 -16.77 9.62
C LYS A 19 7.94 -15.31 10.04
N LEU A 20 8.09 -14.39 9.07
CA LEU A 20 8.25 -12.96 9.35
C LEU A 20 6.97 -12.15 9.14
N GLY A 21 5.93 -12.76 8.56
CA GLY A 21 4.69 -12.09 8.21
C GLY A 21 4.26 -12.39 6.78
N PRO A 22 3.19 -11.75 6.28
CA PRO A 22 2.83 -11.86 4.88
C PRO A 22 3.94 -11.29 3.98
N HIS A 23 4.10 -11.85 2.79
CA HIS A 23 4.95 -11.24 1.77
C HIS A 23 4.25 -9.99 1.22
N CYS A 24 5.04 -9.02 0.80
CA CYS A 24 4.54 -7.96 -0.05
C CYS A 24 3.90 -8.59 -1.31
N ALA A 25 2.63 -8.26 -1.54
CA ALA A 25 1.84 -8.79 -2.64
C ALA A 25 2.06 -8.03 -3.96
N ALA A 26 2.93 -7.01 -3.97
CA ALA A 26 3.37 -6.37 -5.22
C ALA A 26 4.12 -7.37 -6.11
N GLU A 27 3.93 -7.25 -7.43
CA GLU A 27 4.50 -8.18 -8.39
C GLU A 27 6.02 -8.27 -8.24
N LYS A 28 6.55 -9.50 -8.18
CA LYS A 28 7.99 -9.80 -8.05
C LYS A 28 8.65 -9.22 -6.79
N CYS A 29 7.87 -8.84 -5.78
CA CYS A 29 8.40 -8.47 -4.47
C CYS A 29 8.46 -9.71 -3.57
N GLY A 30 9.61 -9.94 -2.94
CA GLY A 30 9.80 -10.96 -1.92
C GLY A 30 9.93 -10.40 -0.52
N ASP A 31 9.73 -9.10 -0.30
CA ASP A 31 9.98 -8.47 1.00
C ASP A 31 8.83 -8.71 1.98
N VAL A 32 9.04 -8.38 3.26
CA VAL A 32 8.01 -8.47 4.31
C VAL A 32 6.97 -7.37 4.11
N GLY A 33 5.69 -7.75 4.12
CA GLY A 33 4.58 -6.80 4.11
C GLY A 33 4.38 -6.18 5.50
N THR A 34 4.76 -4.91 5.64
CA THR A 34 4.67 -4.11 6.88
C THR A 34 3.46 -3.19 6.90
N ASN A 35 2.89 -2.87 5.74
CA ASN A 35 1.75 -1.98 5.55
C ASN A 35 0.61 -2.71 4.81
N LEU A 36 -0.59 -2.12 4.85
CA LEU A 36 -1.77 -2.59 4.12
C LEU A 36 -2.24 -1.53 3.13
N CYS A 37 -2.86 -1.97 2.02
CA CYS A 37 -3.49 -1.06 1.07
C CYS A 37 -4.86 -0.58 1.57
N ASP A 38 -4.96 0.69 1.91
CA ASP A 38 -6.17 1.33 2.46
C ASP A 38 -7.17 1.81 1.38
N TYR A 39 -6.91 1.51 0.11
CA TYR A 39 -7.78 1.96 -0.98
C TYR A 39 -9.19 1.38 -0.83
N PRO A 40 -10.25 2.21 -0.87
CA PRO A 40 -11.62 1.76 -0.70
C PRO A 40 -12.09 0.94 -1.91
N VAL A 41 -12.64 -0.25 -1.65
CA VAL A 41 -13.14 -1.16 -2.70
C VAL A 41 -14.67 -1.29 -2.70
N GLY A 42 -15.36 -0.42 -1.94
CA GLY A 42 -16.82 -0.42 -1.78
C GLY A 42 -17.29 -1.10 -0.49
N GLU A 43 -18.56 -0.92 -0.15
CA GLU A 43 -19.20 -1.53 1.04
C GLU A 43 -18.48 -1.29 2.38
N GLY A 44 -17.75 -0.17 2.50
CA GLY A 44 -16.95 0.13 3.70
C GLY A 44 -15.71 -0.77 3.87
N ARG A 45 -15.27 -1.45 2.81
CA ARG A 45 -14.07 -2.31 2.82
C ARG A 45 -12.88 -1.64 2.14
N THR A 46 -11.69 -2.09 2.55
CA THR A 46 -10.40 -1.72 2.00
C THR A 46 -9.78 -2.88 1.21
N CYS A 47 -8.79 -2.57 0.39
CA CYS A 47 -8.08 -3.55 -0.41
C CYS A 47 -7.25 -4.54 0.43
N ASP A 48 -6.64 -4.07 1.52
CA ASP A 48 -5.85 -4.84 2.49
C ASP A 48 -4.71 -5.68 1.89
N LEU A 49 -4.22 -5.32 0.69
CA LEU A 49 -3.03 -5.97 0.12
C LEU A 49 -1.83 -5.71 1.05
N PRO A 50 -1.08 -6.74 1.48
CA PRO A 50 0.14 -6.55 2.25
C PRO A 50 1.24 -5.95 1.38
N LEU A 51 1.91 -4.91 1.86
CA LEU A 51 2.91 -4.13 1.13
C LEU A 51 4.13 -3.89 2.01
N CYS A 52 5.32 -4.02 1.45
CA CYS A 52 6.53 -3.50 2.09
C CYS A 52 6.61 -1.98 1.93
N ASP A 53 7.50 -1.33 2.68
CA ASP A 53 7.65 0.12 2.68
C ASP A 53 7.97 0.70 1.28
N SER A 54 8.62 -0.06 0.39
CA SER A 54 8.90 0.41 -0.98
C SER A 54 7.68 0.38 -1.92
N HIS A 55 6.65 -0.40 -1.59
CA HIS A 55 5.44 -0.56 -2.39
C HIS A 55 4.18 0.02 -1.73
N ALA A 56 4.30 0.50 -0.50
CA ALA A 56 3.26 1.19 0.25
C ALA A 56 3.37 2.70 0.01
N TYR A 57 2.58 3.22 -0.93
CA TYR A 57 2.61 4.65 -1.24
C TYR A 57 1.70 5.42 -0.29
N GLU A 58 2.29 6.20 0.62
CA GLU A 58 1.56 7.03 1.55
C GLU A 58 0.90 8.22 0.82
N VAL A 59 -0.45 8.26 0.84
CA VAL A 59 -1.25 9.32 0.18
C VAL A 59 -1.84 10.32 1.18
N ALA A 60 -1.88 9.96 2.46
CA ALA A 60 -2.24 10.77 3.61
C ALA A 60 -1.61 10.11 4.86
N PRO A 61 -1.51 10.80 6.02
CA PRO A 61 -0.89 10.24 7.21
C PRO A 61 -1.46 8.87 7.59
N ASN A 62 -0.61 7.83 7.57
CA ASN A 62 -0.98 6.43 7.80
C ASN A 62 -2.03 5.86 6.83
N VAL A 63 -2.11 6.36 5.60
CA VAL A 63 -2.96 5.83 4.53
C VAL A 63 -2.10 5.46 3.35
N HIS A 64 -1.96 4.17 3.08
CA HIS A 64 -1.05 3.62 2.07
C HIS A 64 -1.82 2.96 0.95
N TYR A 65 -1.47 3.24 -0.30
CA TYR A 65 -2.04 2.57 -1.48
C TYR A 65 -0.99 1.68 -2.16
N CYS A 66 -1.46 0.55 -2.70
CA CYS A 66 -0.63 -0.32 -3.54
C CYS A 66 -0.35 0.33 -4.90
N PRO A 67 0.63 -0.16 -5.69
CA PRO A 67 0.98 0.42 -6.98
C PRO A 67 -0.22 0.56 -7.93
N GLY A 68 -1.10 -0.44 -7.99
CA GLY A 68 -2.29 -0.41 -8.84
C GLY A 68 -3.30 0.64 -8.39
N HIS A 69 -3.59 0.71 -7.09
CA HIS A 69 -4.54 1.67 -6.53
C HIS A 69 -4.01 3.10 -6.49
N LEU A 70 -2.69 3.30 -6.44
CA LEU A 70 -2.09 4.62 -6.61
C LEU A 70 -2.41 5.21 -7.99
N VAL A 71 -2.37 4.40 -9.06
CA VAL A 71 -2.70 4.86 -10.41
C VAL A 71 -4.16 5.31 -10.49
N LEU A 72 -5.08 4.52 -9.93
CA LEU A 72 -6.50 4.86 -9.86
C LEU A 72 -6.73 6.14 -9.05
N TRP A 73 -6.04 6.27 -7.92
CA TRP A 73 -6.08 7.45 -7.08
C TRP A 73 -5.61 8.71 -7.82
N GLN A 74 -4.49 8.63 -8.53
CA GLN A 74 -3.95 9.75 -9.30
C GLN A 74 -4.90 10.17 -10.42
N ALA A 75 -5.48 9.21 -11.15
CA ALA A 75 -6.47 9.47 -12.18
C ALA A 75 -7.73 10.14 -11.61
N PHE A 76 -8.20 9.68 -10.44
CA PHE A 76 -9.30 10.31 -9.72
C PHE A 76 -9.00 11.77 -9.38
N ARG A 77 -7.83 12.04 -8.77
CA ARG A 77 -7.40 13.40 -8.41
C ARG A 77 -7.29 14.32 -9.64
N ALA A 78 -6.74 13.80 -10.73
CA ALA A 78 -6.61 14.56 -11.98
C ALA A 78 -7.96 14.91 -12.62
N SER A 79 -9.01 14.12 -12.37
CA SER A 79 -10.35 14.36 -12.93
C SER A 79 -11.09 15.57 -12.31
N GLY A 80 -10.56 16.17 -11.25
CA GLY A 80 -11.19 17.33 -10.59
C GLY A 80 -12.52 17.02 -9.90
N ARG A 81 -12.89 15.74 -9.78
CA ARG A 81 -14.07 15.30 -9.02
C ARG A 81 -13.75 15.38 -7.52
N GLU A 82 -13.88 16.57 -6.95
CA GLU A 82 -13.79 16.72 -5.51
C GLU A 82 -15.02 16.13 -4.79
N GLN A 83 -14.72 15.24 -3.85
CA GLN A 83 -15.40 15.05 -2.56
C GLN A 83 -16.61 14.13 -2.39
N ARG A 84 -17.41 13.73 -3.39
CA ARG A 84 -18.60 12.90 -3.06
C ARG A 84 -18.32 11.42 -2.72
N GLU A 85 -17.22 10.84 -3.18
CA GLU A 85 -16.92 9.41 -2.95
C GLU A 85 -15.80 9.18 -1.92
N LEU A 86 -15.21 10.24 -1.37
CA LEU A 86 -14.09 10.17 -0.42
C LEU A 86 -14.47 10.49 1.04
N GLU A 87 -15.75 10.67 1.35
CA GLU A 87 -16.23 10.86 2.73
C GLU A 87 -15.92 9.67 3.65
N ASN A 88 -15.55 8.51 3.09
CA ASN A 88 -15.15 7.31 3.83
C ASN A 88 -13.66 7.29 4.19
N VAL A 89 -12.81 8.15 3.63
CA VAL A 89 -11.39 8.26 3.99
C VAL A 89 -11.25 9.39 5.01
N VAL A 90 -11.06 9.01 6.26
CA VAL A 90 -11.15 9.87 7.45
C VAL A 90 -10.30 11.18 7.41
N PRO A 91 -9.19 11.33 6.66
CA PRO A 91 -8.46 12.61 6.65
C PRO A 91 -9.18 13.78 5.96
N PHE A 92 -10.26 13.55 5.20
CA PHE A 92 -10.95 14.59 4.43
C PHE A 92 -12.35 14.95 4.92
N LYS A 93 -12.70 14.59 6.17
CA LYS A 93 -13.93 15.11 6.78
C LYS A 93 -13.80 16.62 7.03
N GLY A 94 -14.33 17.40 6.09
CA GLY A 94 -14.80 18.78 6.24
C GLY A 94 -13.89 19.74 7.00
N ARG A 95 -13.17 20.58 6.26
CA ARG A 95 -12.80 21.91 6.75
C ARG A 95 -13.52 22.95 5.91
#